data_AF-A0AAD1DA49-F1
#
_entry.id   AF-A0AAD1DA49-F1
#
_cell.length_a   1.000
_cell.length_b   1.000
_cell.length_c   1.000
_cell.angle_alpha   90.00
_cell.angle_beta   90.00
_cell.angle_gamma   90.00
#
_symmetry.space_group_name_H-M   'P 1'
#
loop_
_entity.id
_entity.type
_entity.pdbx_description
1 polymer ?
#
loop_
_entity_poly.entity_id
_entity_poly.type
_entity_poly.pdbx_seq_one_letter_code
_entity_poly.pdbx_strand_id
1 'polypeptide(L)'
;MTLTQNIKTLKEIQGNKEVESIKPKLEKLYDHMNLECIRLQDFDEKMSRVKDVSIKLEDDLNKNYKKLSEELNKQQTQYITILGIFASIVLTFVGGLAFSTSVLSSIDKANAYRLVFVMAFIALFFGNILYLLFSFLSKISLSKEEKDKQENFFKKPMFWFNLMVTILFVIGFVGELHIIQRLVSKYL
;
A
#
# COMPACT_ATOMS: atom_id res chain seq x y z
N MET A 1 15.17 -42.79 -44.55
CA MET A 1 15.15 -43.32 -45.94
C MET A 1 16.09 -44.51 -46.15
N THR A 2 17.26 -44.53 -45.54
CA THR A 2 18.32 -45.54 -45.76
C THR A 2 17.97 -46.96 -45.31
N LEU A 3 17.32 -47.15 -44.15
CA LEU A 3 17.05 -48.50 -43.63
C LEU A 3 15.96 -49.25 -44.42
N THR A 4 14.88 -48.56 -44.77
CA THR A 4 13.77 -49.12 -45.58
C THR A 4 14.24 -49.51 -46.98
N GLN A 5 15.11 -48.69 -47.58
CA GLN A 5 15.75 -49.02 -48.85
C GLN A 5 16.65 -50.25 -48.73
N ASN A 6 17.52 -50.30 -47.70
CA ASN A 6 18.41 -51.44 -47.46
C ASN A 6 17.64 -52.76 -47.22
N ILE A 7 16.51 -52.73 -46.51
CA ILE A 7 15.65 -53.91 -46.31
C ILE A 7 14.95 -54.33 -47.60
N LYS A 8 14.56 -53.37 -48.46
CA LYS A 8 14.01 -53.66 -49.79
C LYS A 8 15.04 -54.35 -50.68
N THR A 9 16.29 -53.89 -50.67
CA THR A 9 17.38 -54.51 -51.44
C THR A 9 17.72 -55.91 -50.95
N LEU A 10 17.72 -56.14 -49.63
CA LEU A 10 17.85 -57.49 -49.05
C LEU A 10 16.67 -58.41 -49.40
N LYS A 11 15.52 -57.84 -49.75
CA LYS A 11 14.32 -58.59 -50.16
C LYS A 11 14.45 -59.20 -51.55
N GLU A 12 15.23 -58.58 -52.42
CA GLU A 12 15.43 -58.95 -53.84
C GLU A 12 16.53 -60.01 -54.03
N ILE A 13 17.41 -60.24 -53.03
CA ILE A 13 18.45 -61.26 -53.08
C ILE A 13 17.81 -62.65 -52.85
N GLN A 14 17.90 -63.54 -53.85
CA GLN A 14 17.31 -64.88 -53.83
C GLN A 14 18.38 -65.97 -54.01
N GLY A 15 18.31 -67.07 -53.26
CA GLY A 15 19.20 -68.23 -53.40
C GLY A 15 20.32 -68.38 -52.37
N ASN A 16 20.45 -67.44 -51.41
CA ASN A 16 21.40 -67.58 -50.29
C ASN A 16 20.66 -67.99 -49.00
N LYS A 17 20.84 -69.25 -48.57
CA LYS A 17 20.19 -69.85 -47.39
C LYS A 17 20.39 -69.05 -46.09
N GLU A 18 21.53 -68.39 -45.92
CA GLU A 18 21.81 -67.58 -44.72
C GLU A 18 20.97 -66.30 -44.72
N VAL A 19 20.88 -65.62 -45.86
CA VAL A 19 20.11 -64.37 -46.04
C VAL A 19 18.61 -64.63 -45.82
N GLU A 20 18.11 -65.76 -46.29
CA GLU A 20 16.70 -66.15 -46.17
C GLU A 20 16.28 -66.41 -44.71
N SER A 21 17.23 -66.85 -43.87
CA SER A 21 17.00 -67.05 -42.42
C SER A 21 17.03 -65.76 -41.58
N ILE A 22 17.72 -64.72 -42.07
CA ILE A 22 17.93 -63.44 -41.38
C ILE A 22 16.83 -62.43 -41.71
N LYS A 23 16.31 -62.48 -42.94
CA LYS A 23 15.23 -61.63 -43.47
C LYS A 23 14.03 -61.44 -42.51
N PRO A 24 13.39 -62.49 -41.95
CA PRO A 24 12.25 -62.31 -41.05
C PRO A 24 12.64 -61.67 -39.69
N LYS A 25 13.87 -61.86 -39.22
CA LYS A 25 14.36 -61.22 -38.00
C LYS A 25 14.58 -59.72 -38.21
N LEU A 26 15.09 -59.34 -39.38
CA LEU A 26 15.32 -57.95 -39.75
C LEU A 26 14.01 -57.19 -40.00
N GLU A 27 13.00 -57.86 -40.58
CA GLU A 27 11.65 -57.30 -40.72
C GLU A 27 10.99 -57.05 -39.35
N LYS A 28 11.11 -58.01 -38.42
CA LYS A 28 10.63 -57.81 -37.04
C LYS A 28 11.34 -56.64 -36.34
N LEU A 29 12.65 -56.50 -36.54
CA LEU A 29 13.41 -55.38 -35.99
C LEU A 29 12.95 -54.04 -36.59
N TYR A 30 12.74 -54.00 -37.91
CA TYR A 30 12.24 -52.80 -38.59
C TYR A 30 10.87 -52.39 -38.07
N ASP A 31 9.94 -53.34 -37.96
CA ASP A 31 8.59 -53.09 -37.46
C ASP A 31 8.64 -52.56 -36.02
N HIS A 32 9.48 -53.18 -35.17
CA HIS A 32 9.69 -52.70 -33.80
C HIS A 32 10.27 -51.29 -33.76
N MET A 33 11.30 -50.98 -34.54
CA MET A 33 11.87 -49.63 -34.58
C MET A 33 10.89 -48.59 -35.13
N ASN A 34 10.07 -48.96 -36.12
CA ASN A 34 9.06 -48.07 -36.67
C ASN A 34 7.97 -47.76 -35.62
N LEU A 35 7.53 -48.76 -34.87
CA LEU A 35 6.60 -48.61 -33.74
C LEU A 35 7.17 -47.69 -32.65
N GLU A 36 8.43 -47.89 -32.26
CA GLU A 36 9.09 -47.02 -31.28
C GLU A 36 9.29 -45.60 -31.80
N CYS A 37 9.55 -45.41 -33.09
CA CYS A 37 9.65 -44.07 -33.69
C CYS A 37 8.31 -43.32 -33.61
N ILE A 38 7.20 -44.00 -33.86
CA ILE A 38 5.85 -43.43 -33.72
C ILE A 38 5.56 -43.09 -32.24
N ARG A 39 5.94 -43.97 -31.31
CA ARG A 39 5.78 -43.72 -29.87
C ARG A 39 6.57 -42.52 -29.38
N LEU A 40 7.81 -42.37 -29.84
CA LEU A 40 8.65 -41.22 -29.53
C LEU A 40 8.03 -39.91 -30.04
N GLN A 41 7.47 -39.93 -31.26
CA GLN A 41 6.80 -38.77 -31.81
C GLN A 41 5.53 -38.38 -31.02
N ASP A 42 4.70 -39.35 -30.64
CA ASP A 42 3.53 -39.12 -29.77
C ASP A 42 3.94 -38.61 -28.37
N PHE A 43 5.06 -39.11 -27.85
CA PHE A 43 5.62 -38.63 -26.59
C PHE A 43 6.10 -37.17 -26.67
N ASP A 44 6.79 -36.79 -27.74
CA ASP A 44 7.23 -35.41 -27.96
C ASP A 44 6.04 -34.45 -28.07
N GLU A 45 4.97 -34.84 -28.76
CA GLU A 45 3.74 -34.03 -28.86
C GLU A 45 3.09 -33.85 -27.48
N LYS A 46 2.98 -34.91 -26.69
CA LYS A 46 2.48 -34.85 -25.31
C LYS A 46 3.35 -33.97 -24.43
N MET A 47 4.67 -34.09 -24.54
CA MET A 47 5.62 -33.29 -23.78
C MET A 47 5.51 -31.80 -24.14
N SER A 48 5.33 -31.46 -25.41
CA SER A 48 5.08 -30.08 -25.85
C SER A 48 3.80 -29.52 -25.22
N ARG A 49 2.70 -30.31 -25.24
CA ARG A 49 1.44 -29.90 -24.61
C ARG A 49 1.57 -29.68 -23.11
N VAL A 50 2.31 -30.56 -22.41
CA VAL A 50 2.61 -30.40 -20.97
C VAL A 50 3.40 -29.11 -20.73
N LYS A 51 4.39 -28.82 -21.57
CA LYS A 51 5.17 -27.58 -21.47
C LYS A 51 4.32 -26.34 -21.69
N ASP A 52 3.44 -26.33 -22.68
CA ASP A 52 2.51 -25.22 -22.94
C ASP A 52 1.54 -24.99 -21.78
N VAL A 53 1.02 -26.08 -21.19
CA VAL A 53 0.18 -26.00 -19.98
C VAL A 53 0.98 -25.43 -18.80
N SER A 54 2.22 -25.89 -18.62
CA SER A 54 3.10 -25.38 -17.55
C SER A 54 3.35 -23.88 -17.68
N ILE A 55 3.63 -23.39 -18.89
CA ILE A 55 3.86 -21.96 -19.14
C ILE A 55 2.59 -21.15 -18.85
N LYS A 56 1.43 -21.61 -19.32
CA LYS A 56 0.15 -20.94 -19.03
C LYS A 56 -0.16 -20.92 -17.53
N LEU A 57 0.13 -22.01 -16.83
CA LEU A 57 -0.07 -22.10 -15.39
C LEU A 57 0.83 -21.12 -14.64
N GLU A 58 2.09 -21.00 -15.05
CA GLU A 58 3.05 -20.04 -14.47
C GLU A 58 2.61 -18.59 -14.70
N ASP A 59 2.15 -18.26 -15.91
CA ASP A 59 1.59 -16.94 -16.24
C ASP A 59 0.35 -16.62 -15.41
N ASP A 60 -0.58 -17.56 -15.26
CA ASP A 60 -1.79 -17.38 -14.48
C ASP A 60 -1.48 -17.25 -12.98
N LEU A 61 -0.53 -18.04 -12.46
CA LEU A 61 -0.04 -17.91 -11.08
C LEU A 61 0.59 -16.53 -10.85
N ASN A 62 1.46 -16.06 -11.74
CA ASN A 62 2.07 -14.74 -11.64
C ASN A 62 1.03 -13.62 -11.70
N LYS A 63 0.05 -13.71 -12.59
CA LYS A 63 -1.06 -12.73 -12.66
C LYS A 63 -1.88 -12.72 -11.39
N ASN A 64 -2.24 -13.89 -10.85
CA ASN A 64 -3.01 -14.00 -9.63
C ASN A 64 -2.22 -13.50 -8.42
N TYR A 65 -0.91 -13.81 -8.35
CA TYR A 65 -0.04 -13.31 -7.30
C TYR A 65 0.07 -11.78 -7.33
N LYS A 66 0.24 -11.20 -8.52
CA LYS A 66 0.29 -9.75 -8.70
C LYS A 66 -1.02 -9.09 -8.27
N LYS A 67 -2.17 -9.62 -8.72
CA LYS A 67 -3.50 -9.13 -8.30
C LYS A 67 -3.68 -9.22 -6.78
N LEU A 68 -3.31 -10.34 -6.18
CA LEU A 68 -3.40 -10.55 -4.74
C LEU A 68 -2.51 -9.55 -3.99
N SER A 69 -1.28 -9.32 -4.45
CA SER A 69 -0.38 -8.32 -3.87
C SER A 69 -0.94 -6.90 -3.95
N GLU A 70 -1.53 -6.53 -5.09
CA GLU A 70 -2.20 -5.23 -5.27
C GLU A 70 -3.43 -5.09 -4.34
N GLU A 71 -4.25 -6.14 -4.22
CA GLU A 71 -5.40 -6.20 -3.31
C GLU A 71 -4.96 -6.05 -1.85
N LEU A 72 -3.88 -6.74 -1.44
CA LEU A 72 -3.31 -6.65 -0.10
C LEU A 72 -2.77 -5.26 0.21
N ASN A 73 -2.05 -4.63 -0.72
CA ASN A 73 -1.56 -3.26 -0.56
C ASN A 73 -2.72 -2.25 -0.42
N LYS A 74 -3.78 -2.45 -1.21
CA LYS A 74 -5.01 -1.65 -1.10
C LYS A 74 -5.69 -1.86 0.24
N GLN A 75 -5.83 -3.09 0.72
CA GLN A 75 -6.37 -3.41 2.04
C GLN A 75 -5.53 -2.81 3.17
N GLN A 76 -4.20 -2.90 3.09
CA GLN A 76 -3.30 -2.29 4.07
C GLN A 76 -3.49 -0.78 4.12
N THR A 77 -3.63 -0.12 2.97
CA THR A 77 -3.90 1.32 2.89
C THR A 77 -5.24 1.67 3.53
N GLN A 78 -6.29 0.89 3.25
CA GLN A 78 -7.61 1.07 3.87
C GLN A 78 -7.54 0.87 5.39
N TYR A 79 -6.80 -0.13 5.87
CA TYR A 79 -6.62 -0.39 7.29
C TYR A 79 -5.91 0.77 8.00
N ILE A 80 -4.80 1.27 7.44
CA ILE A 80 -4.08 2.45 7.96
C ILE A 80 -5.01 3.66 8.00
N THR A 81 -5.86 3.84 6.98
CA THR A 81 -6.84 4.93 6.92
C THR A 81 -7.88 4.83 8.04
N ILE A 82 -8.48 3.65 8.23
CA ILE A 82 -9.45 3.40 9.30
C ILE A 82 -8.80 3.65 10.67
N LEU A 83 -7.60 3.13 10.87
CA LEU A 83 -6.84 3.32 12.11
C LEU A 83 -6.52 4.81 12.36
N GLY A 84 -6.14 5.56 11.32
CA GLY A 84 -5.89 7.00 11.42
C GLY A 84 -7.14 7.80 11.80
N ILE A 85 -8.30 7.46 11.23
CA ILE A 85 -9.59 8.06 11.61
C ILE A 85 -9.89 7.75 13.09
N PHE A 86 -9.75 6.49 13.49
CA PHE A 86 -10.02 6.07 14.86
C PHE A 86 -9.09 6.77 15.87
N ALA A 87 -7.79 6.83 15.58
CA ALA A 87 -6.81 7.52 16.40
C ALA A 87 -7.13 9.01 16.56
N SER A 88 -7.56 9.68 15.49
CA SER A 88 -7.94 11.10 15.53
C SER A 88 -9.16 11.35 16.40
N ILE A 89 -10.18 10.48 16.31
CA ILE A 89 -11.38 10.56 17.14
C ILE A 89 -11.01 10.38 18.62
N VAL A 90 -10.26 9.31 18.95
CA VAL A 90 -9.83 9.02 20.32
C VAL A 90 -8.96 10.15 20.89
N LEU A 91 -7.98 10.63 20.12
CA LEU A 91 -7.10 11.73 20.55
C LEU A 91 -7.89 13.01 20.83
N THR A 92 -8.87 13.33 19.99
CA THR A 92 -9.74 14.51 20.18
C THR A 92 -10.56 14.38 21.45
N PHE A 93 -11.15 13.22 21.72
CA PHE A 93 -11.93 12.99 22.94
C PHE A 93 -11.03 13.01 24.20
N VAL A 94 -9.93 12.26 24.20
CA VAL A 94 -9.03 12.17 25.34
C VAL A 94 -8.39 13.53 25.63
N GLY A 95 -7.86 14.19 24.59
CA GLY A 95 -7.26 15.51 24.71
C GLY A 95 -8.28 16.58 25.12
N GLY A 96 -9.47 16.57 24.51
CA GLY A 96 -10.53 17.52 24.82
C GLY A 96 -11.10 17.37 26.23
N LEU A 97 -11.27 16.14 26.71
CA LEU A 97 -11.71 15.86 28.08
C LEU A 97 -10.63 16.21 29.09
N ALA A 98 -9.38 15.78 28.87
CA ALA A 98 -8.26 16.09 29.77
C ALA A 98 -7.99 17.60 29.88
N PHE A 99 -8.10 18.32 28.77
CA PHE A 99 -8.00 19.78 28.77
C PHE A 99 -9.17 20.43 29.51
N SER A 100 -10.41 20.00 29.22
CA SER A 100 -11.61 20.50 29.89
C SER A 100 -11.57 20.31 31.41
N THR A 101 -11.14 19.14 31.89
CA THR A 101 -11.03 18.88 33.34
C THR A 101 -9.94 19.73 34.00
N SER A 102 -8.81 19.93 33.31
CA SER A 102 -7.72 20.79 33.80
C SER A 102 -8.15 22.25 33.92
N VAL A 103 -8.88 22.75 32.92
CA VAL A 103 -9.49 24.10 32.94
C VAL A 103 -10.50 24.21 34.08
N LEU A 104 -11.43 23.26 34.18
CA LEU A 104 -12.51 23.29 35.18
C LEU A 104 -11.96 23.20 36.61
N SER A 105 -10.93 22.39 36.85
CA SER A 105 -10.28 22.27 38.17
C SER A 105 -9.51 23.53 38.56
N SER A 106 -9.10 24.34 37.58
CA SER A 106 -8.32 25.57 37.80
C SER A 106 -9.20 26.82 37.91
N ILE A 107 -10.49 26.74 37.53
CA ILE A 107 -11.45 27.86 37.61
C ILE A 107 -11.66 28.38 39.04
N ASP A 108 -11.60 27.49 40.04
CA ASP A 108 -11.80 27.87 41.45
C ASP A 108 -10.57 28.58 42.06
N LYS A 109 -9.37 28.34 41.51
CA LYS A 109 -8.10 28.78 42.11
C LYS A 109 -7.49 30.02 41.46
N ALA A 110 -7.84 30.30 40.21
CA ALA A 110 -7.21 31.34 39.42
C ALA A 110 -8.24 32.38 38.95
N ASN A 111 -7.81 33.63 38.84
CA ASN A 111 -8.61 34.67 38.19
C ASN A 111 -8.95 34.25 36.76
N ALA A 112 -10.22 34.39 36.37
CA ALA A 112 -10.70 33.95 35.07
C ALA A 112 -9.90 34.57 33.91
N TYR A 113 -9.51 35.84 34.03
CA TYR A 113 -8.73 36.55 33.01
C TYR A 113 -7.31 35.97 32.85
N ARG A 114 -6.60 35.68 33.94
CA ARG A 114 -5.30 35.00 33.94
C ARG A 114 -5.37 33.63 33.28
N LEU A 115 -6.41 32.87 33.61
CA LEU A 115 -6.60 31.52 33.06
C LEU A 115 -6.82 31.57 31.55
N VAL A 116 -7.72 32.45 31.08
CA VAL A 116 -7.99 32.64 29.64
C VAL A 116 -6.74 33.11 28.90
N PHE A 117 -5.95 34.02 29.49
CA PHE A 117 -4.71 34.50 28.89
C PHE A 117 -3.68 33.37 28.66
N VAL A 118 -3.41 32.56 29.68
CA VAL A 118 -2.45 31.45 29.57
C VAL A 118 -2.94 30.37 28.59
N MET A 119 -4.24 30.06 28.61
CA MET A 119 -4.84 29.08 27.70
C MET A 119 -4.78 29.54 26.24
N ALA A 120 -5.08 30.82 25.97
CA ALA A 120 -4.97 31.39 24.63
C ALA A 120 -3.52 31.37 24.12
N PHE A 121 -2.55 31.65 25.00
CA PHE A 121 -1.12 31.59 24.66
C PHE A 121 -0.68 30.17 24.25
N ILE A 122 -1.08 29.17 25.04
CA ILE A 122 -0.78 27.75 24.76
C ILE A 122 -1.47 27.32 23.45
N ALA A 123 -2.74 27.67 23.26
CA ALA A 123 -3.49 27.34 22.04
C ALA A 123 -2.86 27.94 20.78
N LEU A 124 -2.34 29.17 20.87
CA LEU A 124 -1.64 29.83 19.77
C LEU A 124 -0.35 29.08 19.40
N PHE A 125 0.47 28.72 20.41
CA PHE A 125 1.72 28.00 20.18
C PHE A 125 1.48 26.59 19.62
N PHE A 126 0.66 25.79 20.29
CA PHE A 126 0.37 24.41 19.88
C PHE A 126 -0.37 24.36 18.53
N GLY A 127 -1.31 25.27 18.29
CA GLY A 127 -2.02 25.36 17.01
C GLY A 127 -1.07 25.61 15.84
N ASN A 128 -0.10 26.53 16.00
CA ASN A 128 0.89 26.81 14.95
C ASN A 128 1.87 25.65 14.73
N ILE A 129 2.29 24.95 15.80
CA ILE A 129 3.11 23.74 15.67
C ILE A 129 2.37 22.65 14.91
N LEU A 130 1.10 22.39 15.25
CA LEU A 130 0.26 21.42 14.55
C LEU A 130 0.06 21.79 13.08
N TYR A 131 -0.15 23.08 12.78
CA TYR A 131 -0.26 23.55 11.40
C TYR A 131 1.02 23.30 10.59
N LEU A 132 2.19 23.58 11.17
CA LEU A 132 3.47 23.33 10.51
C LEU A 132 3.67 21.83 10.25
N LEU A 133 3.31 20.98 11.22
CA LEU A 133 3.39 19.53 11.08
C LEU A 133 2.46 19.01 9.97
N PHE A 134 1.20 19.45 9.92
CA PHE A 134 0.26 19.05 8.88
C PHE A 134 0.65 19.58 7.49
N SER A 135 1.17 20.81 7.42
CA SER A 135 1.71 21.39 6.17
C SER A 135 2.88 20.56 5.65
N PHE A 136 3.79 20.13 6.54
CA PHE A 136 4.90 19.25 6.20
C PHE A 136 4.41 17.87 5.72
N LEU A 137 3.44 17.27 6.41
CA LEU A 137 2.84 15.99 6.02
C LEU A 137 2.20 16.08 4.62
N SER A 138 1.43 17.14 4.38
CA SER A 138 0.77 17.42 3.10
C SER A 138 1.79 17.59 1.96
N LYS A 139 2.93 18.23 2.24
CA LYS A 139 4.01 18.42 1.26
C LYS A 139 4.65 17.10 0.80
N ILE A 140 4.70 16.09 1.68
CA ILE A 140 5.27 14.77 1.40
C ILE A 140 4.25 13.84 0.74
N SER A 141 2.98 13.92 1.13
CA SER A 141 1.97 12.91 0.78
C SER A 141 1.28 13.13 -0.58
N LEU A 142 1.22 14.37 -1.08
CA LEU A 142 0.32 14.73 -2.20
C LEU A 142 1.03 14.99 -3.53
N SER A 143 0.27 14.86 -4.63
CA SER A 143 0.68 15.29 -5.97
C SER A 143 0.63 16.82 -6.12
N LYS A 144 1.35 17.39 -7.11
CA LYS A 144 1.56 18.85 -7.24
C LYS A 144 0.25 19.66 -7.38
N GLU A 145 -0.77 19.11 -8.03
CA GLU A 145 -2.08 19.76 -8.20
C GLU A 145 -2.96 19.70 -6.94
N GLU A 146 -2.88 18.61 -6.18
CA GLU A 146 -3.61 18.46 -4.92
C GLU A 146 -3.02 19.34 -3.81
N LYS A 147 -1.71 19.64 -3.89
CA LYS A 147 -1.01 20.56 -2.97
C LYS A 147 -1.61 21.96 -2.98
N ASP A 148 -1.76 22.58 -4.15
CA ASP A 148 -2.21 23.97 -4.25
C ASP A 148 -3.66 24.15 -3.77
N LYS A 149 -4.52 23.16 -4.01
CA LYS A 149 -5.91 23.17 -3.56
C LYS A 149 -6.00 22.94 -2.05
N GLN A 150 -5.26 21.97 -1.52
CA GLN A 150 -5.26 21.66 -0.08
C GLN A 150 -4.58 22.75 0.76
N GLU A 151 -3.47 23.31 0.29
CA GLU A 151 -2.75 24.37 1.00
C GLU A 151 -3.63 25.62 1.15
N ASN A 152 -4.36 26.01 0.10
CA ASN A 152 -5.33 27.10 0.17
C ASN A 152 -6.53 26.78 1.07
N PHE A 153 -6.98 25.52 1.08
CA PHE A 153 -8.07 25.06 1.95
C PHE A 153 -7.67 25.07 3.43
N PHE A 154 -6.42 24.75 3.78
CA PHE A 154 -5.93 24.78 5.18
C PHE A 154 -5.49 26.18 5.65
N LYS A 155 -5.00 27.05 4.75
CA LYS A 155 -4.58 28.41 5.11
C LYS A 155 -5.75 29.29 5.59
N LYS A 156 -6.90 29.23 4.91
CA LYS A 156 -8.09 30.04 5.27
C LYS A 156 -8.61 29.77 6.70
N PRO A 157 -8.88 28.52 7.13
CA PRO A 157 -9.35 28.24 8.48
C PRO A 157 -8.25 28.49 9.52
N MET A 158 -6.97 28.23 9.20
CA MET A 158 -5.88 28.52 10.13
C MET A 158 -5.74 30.02 10.40
N PHE A 159 -5.87 30.85 9.37
CA PHE A 159 -5.86 32.30 9.53
C PHE A 159 -7.00 32.76 10.44
N TRP A 160 -8.21 32.24 10.24
CA TRP A 160 -9.37 32.52 11.10
C TRP A 160 -9.18 32.04 12.54
N PHE A 161 -8.62 30.85 12.74
CA PHE A 161 -8.29 30.32 14.07
C PHE A 161 -7.29 31.21 14.79
N ASN A 162 -6.16 31.54 14.15
CA ASN A 162 -5.14 32.41 14.72
C ASN A 162 -5.70 33.80 15.04
N LEU A 163 -6.53 34.38 14.16
CA LEU A 163 -7.20 35.66 14.40
C LEU A 163 -8.10 35.59 15.64
N MET A 164 -8.92 34.54 15.76
CA MET A 164 -9.84 34.37 16.89
C MET A 164 -9.08 34.21 18.21
N VAL A 165 -8.04 33.35 18.25
CA VAL A 165 -7.21 33.13 19.45
C VAL A 165 -6.47 34.41 19.85
N THR A 166 -6.00 35.20 18.88
CA THR A 166 -5.32 36.48 19.15
C THR A 166 -6.26 37.50 19.78
N ILE A 167 -7.52 37.59 19.32
CA ILE A 167 -8.52 38.46 19.94
C ILE A 167 -8.79 38.02 21.39
N LEU A 168 -8.95 36.72 21.62
CA LEU A 168 -9.13 36.15 22.96
C LEU A 168 -7.95 36.46 23.89
N PHE A 169 -6.72 36.37 23.36
CA PHE A 169 -5.49 36.70 24.07
C PHE A 169 -5.45 38.18 24.49
N VAL A 170 -5.79 39.10 23.58
CA VAL A 170 -5.84 40.55 23.88
C VAL A 170 -6.90 40.87 24.93
N ILE A 171 -8.09 40.26 24.85
CA ILE A 171 -9.16 40.44 25.86
C ILE A 171 -8.69 39.96 27.24
N GLY A 172 -8.06 38.78 27.31
CA GLY A 172 -7.50 38.26 28.56
C GLY A 172 -6.42 39.18 29.15
N PHE A 173 -5.55 39.72 28.30
CA PHE A 173 -4.49 40.64 28.70
C PHE A 173 -5.03 41.98 29.23
N VAL A 174 -5.98 42.60 28.52
CA VAL A 174 -6.61 43.86 28.95
C VAL A 174 -7.40 43.67 30.26
N GLY A 175 -8.09 42.53 30.41
CA GLY A 175 -8.79 42.19 31.64
C GLY A 175 -7.86 42.09 32.85
N GLU A 176 -6.72 41.41 32.70
CA GLU A 176 -5.68 41.36 33.74
C GLU A 176 -5.11 42.75 34.05
N LEU A 177 -4.80 43.56 33.03
CA LEU A 177 -4.26 44.90 33.20
C LEU A 177 -5.23 45.81 33.97
N HIS A 178 -6.53 45.74 33.67
CA HIS A 178 -7.57 46.51 34.36
C HIS A 178 -7.69 46.12 35.84
N ILE A 179 -7.55 44.84 36.17
CA ILE A 179 -7.57 44.36 37.55
C ILE A 179 -6.36 44.86 38.34
N ILE A 180 -5.16 44.80 37.75
CA ILE A 180 -3.93 45.31 38.36
C ILE A 180 -4.05 46.82 38.62
N GLN A 181 -4.54 47.60 37.65
CA GLN A 181 -4.75 49.04 37.82
C GLN A 181 -5.74 49.36 38.95
N ARG A 182 -6.83 48.60 39.06
CA ARG A 182 -7.83 48.78 40.11
C ARG A 182 -7.28 48.44 41.51
N LEU A 183 -6.38 47.46 41.61
CA LEU A 183 -5.69 47.14 42.87
C LEU A 183 -4.69 48.23 43.27
N VAL A 184 -3.90 48.75 42.33
CA VAL A 184 -2.94 49.83 42.57
C VAL A 184 -3.65 51.12 43.02
N SER A 185 -4.75 51.52 42.35
CA SER A 185 -5.55 52.69 42.72
C SER A 185 -6.24 52.58 44.09
N LYS A 186 -6.32 51.39 44.69
CA LYS A 186 -6.94 51.17 46.00
C LYS A 186 -5.93 51.23 47.15
N TYR A 187 -4.64 51.15 46.82
CA TYR A 187 -3.52 51.11 47.77
C TYR A 187 -2.61 52.35 47.70
N LEU A 188 -2.76 53.17 46.66
CA LEU A 188 -2.12 54.49 46.48
C LEU A 188 -3.14 55.59 46.76
#